data_AF-A0A0D3L1Y0-F1
#
_entry.id   AF-A0A0D3L1Y0-F1
#
_cell.length_a   1.000
_cell.length_b   1.000
_cell.length_c   1.000
_cell.angle_alpha   90.00
_cell.angle_beta   90.00
_cell.angle_gamma   90.00
#
_symmetry.space_group_name_H-M   'P 1'
#
loop_
_entity.id
_entity.type
_entity.pdbx_description
1 polymer ?
#
loop_
_entity_poly.entity_id
_entity_poly.type
_entity_poly.pdbx_seq_one_letter_code
_entity_poly.pdbx_strand_id
1 'polypeptide(L)'
;MRPAPFLLLLLPAPSLQKISDGVAKLSSQDTEQYLTKFSFSPRVASLLNISFHVAEREYFDRHQHELTLCLYSDTDWPRFRRAMTKGSLCSERQRLASWSAKVQPEVTYRPGTGYRHDFDWAGTLTAPKGRAHYWYAMLMDCYLEEYDAHPPPLNYRLIFMNGMLAYGALYFFSLYSRFAEQRQLAAPRHRRVGTQLHLITVVFALAYALQAASVLCELCHLRAFAADGKGLRWRHTWLALDFGSGLLQSISELSISLLLISLAFGWTLGLESQEPLAGLGASRLKGKLCVD
;
A
#
# COMPACT_ATOMS: atom_id res chain seq x y z
N MET A 1 21.37 20.37 24.57
CA MET A 1 20.09 19.69 24.30
C MET A 1 20.31 18.69 23.17
N ARG A 2 20.18 17.39 23.44
CA ARG A 2 20.36 16.34 22.42
C ARG A 2 19.10 16.30 21.54
N PRO A 3 19.19 16.43 20.20
CA PRO A 3 18.03 16.15 19.36
C PRO A 3 17.76 14.65 19.43
N ALA A 4 16.56 14.27 19.85
CA ALA A 4 16.12 12.88 19.86
C ALA A 4 15.95 12.38 18.41
N PRO A 5 16.79 11.45 17.90
CA PRO A 5 16.61 10.90 16.55
C PRO A 5 15.62 9.72 16.53
N PHE A 6 15.01 9.39 17.67
CA PHE A 6 14.27 8.13 17.83
C PHE A 6 12.78 8.16 17.44
N LEU A 7 12.22 9.31 17.04
CA LEU A 7 10.76 9.42 16.83
C LEU A 7 10.28 9.11 15.40
N LEU A 8 11.15 8.67 14.49
CA LEU A 8 10.78 8.34 13.10
C LEU A 8 10.78 6.82 12.80
N LEU A 9 11.08 5.99 13.79
CA LEU A 9 11.13 4.52 13.68
C LEU A 9 9.78 3.81 13.88
N LEU A 10 8.68 4.56 13.97
CA LEU A 10 7.32 4.03 14.18
C LEU A 10 6.33 4.53 13.13
N LEU A 11 6.75 4.68 11.88
CA LEU A 11 5.78 4.63 10.78
C LEU A 11 5.53 3.15 10.51
N PRO A 12 4.40 2.57 11.00
CA PRO A 12 4.05 1.21 10.64
C PRO A 12 4.07 1.17 9.12
N ALA A 13 4.85 0.23 8.60
CA ALA A 13 4.81 -0.13 7.20
C ALA A 13 3.36 -0.15 6.73
N PRO A 14 2.98 0.61 5.69
CA PRO A 14 1.69 0.41 5.08
C PRO A 14 1.76 -0.92 4.35
N SER A 15 1.54 -2.01 5.07
CA SER A 15 0.79 -3.10 4.47
C SER A 15 -0.53 -2.46 4.05
N LEU A 16 -0.93 -2.60 2.77
CA LEU A 16 -2.30 -2.31 2.38
C LEU A 16 -3.15 -3.41 3.01
N GLN A 17 -3.38 -3.26 4.30
CA GLN A 17 -4.25 -4.10 5.09
C GLN A 17 -5.56 -3.33 5.25
N LYS A 18 -6.63 -3.87 4.70
CA LYS A 18 -7.98 -3.39 4.98
C LYS A 18 -8.64 -4.39 5.91
N ILE A 19 -9.01 -3.91 7.09
CA ILE A 19 -9.82 -4.66 8.04
C ILE A 19 -11.25 -4.13 7.92
N SER A 20 -12.20 -5.04 7.73
CA SER A 20 -13.63 -4.74 7.69
C SER A 20 -14.32 -5.64 8.68
N ASP A 21 -14.76 -5.05 9.78
CA ASP A 21 -15.45 -5.73 10.86
C ASP A 21 -16.90 -5.23 10.91
N GLY A 22 -17.84 -6.11 11.21
CA GLY A 22 -19.25 -5.73 11.30
C GLY A 22 -20.16 -6.90 11.67
N VAL A 23 -21.46 -6.62 11.60
CA VAL A 23 -22.50 -7.61 11.84
C VAL A 23 -23.27 -7.83 10.53
N ALA A 24 -23.34 -9.07 10.11
CA ALA A 24 -24.15 -9.50 9.00
C ALA A 24 -25.45 -10.15 9.49
N LYS A 25 -26.58 -9.74 8.95
CA LYS A 25 -27.90 -10.28 9.24
C LYS A 25 -28.53 -10.73 7.93
N LEU A 26 -28.75 -12.04 7.82
CA LEU A 26 -29.42 -12.66 6.68
C LEU A 26 -30.81 -13.13 7.11
N SER A 27 -31.73 -13.23 6.16
CA SER A 27 -33.09 -13.73 6.37
C SER A 27 -33.66 -14.29 5.07
N SER A 28 -34.86 -14.87 5.11
CA SER A 28 -35.60 -15.29 3.93
C SER A 28 -35.84 -14.16 2.91
N GLN A 29 -35.95 -12.90 3.38
CA GLN A 29 -36.12 -11.73 2.51
C GLN A 29 -34.78 -11.17 2.02
N ASP A 30 -33.79 -11.14 2.91
CA ASP A 30 -32.45 -10.62 2.66
C ASP A 30 -31.43 -11.78 2.71
N THR A 31 -31.35 -12.55 1.63
CA THR A 31 -30.48 -13.73 1.53
C THR A 31 -29.01 -13.40 1.29
N GLU A 32 -28.71 -12.13 1.04
CA GLU A 32 -27.39 -11.64 0.68
C GLU A 32 -27.09 -10.29 1.31
N GLN A 33 -25.86 -10.09 1.77
CA GLN A 33 -25.42 -8.84 2.37
C GLN A 33 -24.05 -8.41 1.85
N TYR A 34 -23.98 -7.13 1.48
CA TYR A 34 -22.72 -6.48 1.14
C TYR A 34 -21.87 -6.26 2.39
N LEU A 35 -20.65 -6.78 2.36
CA LEU A 35 -19.70 -6.65 3.48
C LEU A 35 -18.77 -5.48 3.24
N THR A 36 -18.02 -5.50 2.13
CA THR A 36 -17.02 -4.48 1.87
C THR A 36 -16.54 -4.48 0.42
N LYS A 37 -15.78 -3.45 0.08
CA LYS A 37 -15.10 -3.29 -1.21
C LYS A 37 -13.63 -3.01 -0.96
N PHE A 38 -12.75 -3.64 -1.71
CA PHE A 38 -11.31 -3.44 -1.57
C PHE A 38 -10.63 -3.54 -2.94
N SER A 39 -9.41 -3.02 -3.07
CA SER A 39 -8.65 -3.01 -4.32
C SER A 39 -7.40 -3.88 -4.21
N PHE A 40 -7.22 -4.79 -5.17
CA PHE A 40 -6.00 -5.60 -5.28
C PHE A 40 -5.07 -5.07 -6.36
N SER A 41 -3.77 -5.14 -6.09
CA SER A 41 -2.73 -4.84 -7.06
C SER A 41 -2.49 -6.09 -7.90
N PRO A 42 -2.42 -6.00 -9.24
CA PRO A 42 -2.17 -7.15 -10.09
C PRO A 42 -0.72 -7.65 -10.01
N ARG A 43 0.17 -6.90 -9.33
CA ARG A 43 1.60 -7.17 -9.26
C ARG A 43 2.00 -8.00 -8.03
N VAL A 44 1.11 -8.13 -7.04
CA VAL A 44 1.45 -8.76 -5.76
C VAL A 44 0.37 -9.75 -5.35
N ALA A 45 0.79 -10.88 -4.78
CA ALA A 45 -0.13 -11.84 -4.19
C ALA A 45 -0.95 -11.16 -3.08
N SER A 46 -2.26 -11.33 -3.14
CA SER A 46 -3.16 -10.79 -2.14
C SER A 46 -3.63 -11.91 -1.22
N LEU A 47 -3.54 -11.68 0.08
CA LEU A 47 -4.03 -12.61 1.10
C LEU A 47 -5.38 -12.11 1.61
N LEU A 48 -6.32 -13.02 1.73
CA LEU A 48 -7.61 -12.78 2.35
C LEU A 48 -7.72 -13.72 3.56
N ASN A 49 -7.91 -13.14 4.73
CA ASN A 49 -8.27 -13.85 5.94
C ASN A 49 -9.68 -13.42 6.37
N ILE A 50 -10.52 -14.38 6.66
CA ILE A 50 -11.93 -14.22 6.97
C ILE A 50 -12.18 -14.93 8.28
N SER A 51 -12.81 -14.24 9.23
CA SER A 51 -13.40 -14.89 10.39
C SER A 51 -14.87 -14.54 10.54
N PHE A 52 -15.70 -15.56 10.81
CA PHE A 52 -17.10 -15.40 11.21
C PHE A 52 -17.30 -15.99 12.59
N HIS A 53 -18.08 -15.30 13.42
CA HIS A 53 -18.38 -15.70 14.79
C HIS A 53 -19.86 -15.49 15.08
N VAL A 54 -20.51 -16.54 15.60
CA VAL A 54 -21.92 -16.50 16.01
C VAL A 54 -21.98 -16.45 17.53
N ALA A 55 -22.75 -15.50 18.07
CA ALA A 55 -22.94 -15.38 19.52
C ALA A 55 -23.88 -16.46 20.08
N GLU A 56 -24.81 -16.93 19.25
CA GLU A 56 -25.82 -17.92 19.58
C GLU A 56 -25.37 -19.35 19.24
N ARG A 57 -25.99 -20.34 19.88
CA ARG A 57 -25.53 -21.74 19.89
C ARG A 57 -25.72 -22.46 18.55
N GLU A 58 -26.70 -22.08 17.74
CA GLU A 58 -27.00 -22.75 16.47
C GLU A 58 -27.35 -21.70 15.42
N TYR A 59 -26.45 -21.46 14.45
CA TYR A 59 -26.77 -20.61 13.29
C TYR A 59 -27.68 -21.32 12.29
N PHE A 60 -27.56 -22.64 12.23
CA PHE A 60 -28.11 -23.45 11.15
C PHE A 60 -29.54 -23.93 11.43
N ASP A 61 -30.16 -23.53 12.55
CA ASP A 61 -31.56 -23.86 12.93
C ASP A 61 -32.01 -25.31 12.60
N ARG A 62 -31.09 -26.29 12.66
CA ARG A 62 -31.25 -27.69 12.23
C ARG A 62 -31.62 -27.92 10.75
N HIS A 63 -31.55 -26.89 9.92
CA HIS A 63 -31.68 -26.96 8.48
C HIS A 63 -30.30 -26.98 7.82
N GLN A 64 -30.24 -27.40 6.56
CA GLN A 64 -29.04 -27.23 5.76
C GLN A 64 -28.90 -25.73 5.46
N HIS A 65 -27.71 -25.15 5.47
CA HIS A 65 -27.49 -23.80 4.95
C HIS A 65 -26.34 -23.82 3.97
N GLU A 66 -26.34 -22.85 3.04
CA GLU A 66 -25.29 -22.71 2.03
C GLU A 66 -24.61 -21.35 2.13
N LEU A 67 -24.19 -21.00 3.35
CA LEU A 67 -23.45 -19.79 3.62
C LEU A 67 -22.16 -19.76 2.78
N THR A 68 -22.06 -18.79 1.89
CA THR A 68 -20.99 -18.66 0.92
C THR A 68 -20.51 -17.21 0.89
N LEU A 69 -19.20 -17.02 1.04
CA LEU A 69 -18.59 -15.74 0.74
C LEU A 69 -18.32 -15.66 -0.76
N CYS A 70 -18.89 -14.65 -1.40
CA CYS A 70 -18.71 -14.38 -2.82
C CYS A 70 -17.91 -13.08 -3.02
N LEU A 71 -16.91 -13.14 -3.90
CA LEU A 71 -16.14 -11.98 -4.31
C LEU A 71 -16.39 -11.71 -5.80
N TYR A 72 -16.85 -10.49 -6.09
CA TYR A 72 -17.11 -10.05 -7.46
C TYR A 72 -16.02 -9.08 -7.90
N SER A 73 -15.42 -9.35 -9.05
CA SER A 73 -14.53 -8.40 -9.72
C SER A 73 -15.30 -7.18 -10.25
N ASP A 74 -14.59 -6.11 -10.59
CA ASP A 74 -15.15 -4.93 -11.27
C ASP A 74 -15.96 -5.24 -12.52
N THR A 75 -15.63 -6.31 -13.25
CA THR A 75 -16.33 -6.70 -14.47
C THR A 75 -17.62 -7.45 -14.17
N ASP A 76 -17.66 -8.20 -13.07
CA ASP A 76 -18.80 -9.05 -12.70
C ASP A 76 -19.78 -8.33 -11.78
N TRP A 77 -19.31 -7.35 -10.99
CA TRP A 77 -20.18 -6.56 -10.12
C TRP A 77 -21.34 -5.84 -10.84
N PRO A 78 -21.17 -5.24 -12.03
CA PRO A 78 -22.28 -4.70 -12.81
C PRO A 78 -23.24 -5.77 -13.34
N ARG A 79 -22.80 -7.03 -13.50
CA ARG A 79 -23.67 -8.15 -13.88
C ARG A 79 -24.52 -8.56 -12.68
N PHE A 80 -23.89 -8.72 -11.52
CA PHE A 80 -24.57 -8.96 -10.24
C PHE A 80 -25.66 -7.92 -9.96
N ARG A 81 -25.33 -6.62 -10.02
CA ARG A 81 -26.32 -5.55 -9.77
C ARG A 81 -27.50 -5.59 -10.75
N ARG A 82 -27.24 -5.87 -12.03
CA ARG A 82 -28.30 -6.01 -13.03
C ARG A 82 -29.19 -7.22 -12.75
N ALA A 83 -28.61 -8.34 -12.33
CA ALA A 83 -29.35 -9.54 -11.95
C ALA A 83 -30.22 -9.28 -10.71
N MET A 84 -29.69 -8.57 -9.71
CA MET A 84 -30.43 -8.15 -8.51
C MET A 84 -31.62 -7.25 -8.88
N THR A 85 -31.42 -6.23 -9.72
CA THR A 85 -32.53 -5.35 -10.17
C THR A 85 -33.61 -6.07 -10.99
N LYS A 86 -33.26 -7.21 -11.59
CA LYS A 86 -34.20 -8.04 -12.37
C LYS A 86 -34.99 -9.03 -11.50
N GLY A 87 -34.67 -9.14 -10.21
CA GLY A 87 -35.27 -10.15 -9.35
C GLY A 87 -34.86 -11.59 -9.72
N SER A 88 -33.60 -11.79 -10.13
CA SER A 88 -33.02 -13.14 -10.23
C SER A 88 -33.09 -13.88 -8.89
N LEU A 89 -32.74 -15.17 -8.86
CA LEU A 89 -32.59 -15.92 -7.61
C LEU A 89 -31.19 -15.73 -7.01
N CYS A 90 -31.03 -15.91 -5.70
CA CYS A 90 -29.72 -15.82 -5.02
C CYS A 90 -28.71 -16.76 -5.66
N SER A 91 -29.12 -18.01 -5.92
CA SER A 91 -28.25 -19.04 -6.52
C SER A 91 -27.73 -18.65 -7.92
N GLU A 92 -28.55 -17.93 -8.70
CA GLU A 92 -28.13 -17.40 -10.00
C GLU A 92 -27.11 -16.27 -9.85
N ARG A 93 -27.31 -15.39 -8.87
CA ARG A 93 -26.37 -14.30 -8.57
C ARG A 93 -25.04 -14.82 -8.04
N GLN A 94 -25.07 -15.79 -7.14
CA GLN A 94 -23.89 -16.46 -6.62
C GLN A 94 -23.00 -17.03 -7.73
N ARG A 95 -23.59 -17.60 -8.79
CA ARG A 95 -22.85 -18.13 -9.96
C ARG A 95 -22.13 -17.05 -10.78
N LEU A 96 -22.47 -15.77 -10.61
CA LEU A 96 -21.77 -14.66 -11.25
C LEU A 96 -20.51 -14.23 -10.50
N ALA A 97 -20.26 -14.78 -9.30
CA ALA A 97 -19.09 -14.44 -8.51
C ALA A 97 -17.80 -14.87 -9.23
N SER A 98 -16.80 -14.00 -9.22
CA SER A 98 -15.48 -14.33 -9.80
C SER A 98 -14.72 -15.33 -8.92
N TRP A 99 -15.06 -15.35 -7.63
CA TRP A 99 -14.56 -16.30 -6.66
C TRP A 99 -15.61 -16.52 -5.57
N SER A 100 -15.72 -17.73 -5.06
CA SER A 100 -16.62 -18.07 -3.97
C SER A 100 -16.00 -19.14 -3.07
N ALA A 101 -16.23 -19.05 -1.76
CA ALA A 101 -15.90 -20.11 -0.82
C ALA A 101 -17.08 -20.38 0.12
N LYS A 102 -17.40 -21.66 0.30
CA LYS A 102 -18.39 -22.07 1.31
C LYS A 102 -17.82 -21.87 2.71
N VAL A 103 -18.64 -21.28 3.56
CA VAL A 103 -18.38 -21.09 4.97
C VAL A 103 -18.87 -22.33 5.69
N GLN A 104 -17.93 -23.20 6.08
CA GLN A 104 -18.24 -24.41 6.85
C GLN A 104 -17.93 -24.15 8.33
N PRO A 105 -18.94 -24.08 9.21
CA PRO A 105 -18.71 -23.76 10.61
C PRO A 105 -17.84 -24.83 11.26
N GLU A 106 -16.79 -24.41 11.97
CA GLU A 106 -16.07 -25.27 12.89
C GLU A 106 -16.67 -25.09 14.29
N VAL A 107 -17.05 -26.19 14.93
CA VAL A 107 -17.58 -26.14 16.30
C VAL A 107 -16.39 -26.07 17.26
N THR A 108 -16.16 -24.90 17.84
CA THR A 108 -15.10 -24.67 18.81
C THR A 108 -15.68 -24.65 20.22
N TYR A 109 -15.02 -25.35 21.15
CA TYR A 109 -15.37 -25.28 22.57
C TYR A 109 -14.46 -24.28 23.28
N ARG A 110 -15.04 -23.19 23.81
CA ARG A 110 -14.31 -22.26 24.69
C ARG A 110 -14.73 -22.43 26.15
N PRO A 111 -13.79 -22.70 27.07
CA PRO A 111 -14.06 -22.70 28.50
C PRO A 111 -14.72 -21.39 28.93
N GLY A 112 -15.85 -21.48 29.64
CA GLY A 112 -16.58 -20.31 30.17
C GLY A 112 -17.59 -19.64 29.23
N THR A 113 -17.57 -19.92 27.93
CA THR A 113 -18.56 -19.36 26.97
C THR A 113 -19.39 -20.42 26.25
N GLY A 114 -18.99 -21.70 26.35
CA GLY A 114 -19.70 -22.83 25.75
C GLY A 114 -19.23 -23.12 24.32
N TYR A 115 -20.08 -23.82 23.56
CA TYR A 115 -19.85 -24.11 22.14
C TYR A 115 -20.10 -22.86 21.31
N ARG A 116 -19.19 -22.58 20.37
CA ARG A 116 -19.33 -21.53 19.36
C ARG A 116 -19.11 -22.11 17.97
N HIS A 117 -19.78 -21.50 17.00
CA HIS A 117 -19.48 -21.71 15.60
C HIS A 117 -18.56 -20.60 15.15
N ASP A 118 -17.29 -20.96 15.02
CA ASP A 118 -16.26 -20.10 14.46
C ASP A 118 -15.94 -20.63 13.06
N PHE A 119 -15.73 -19.73 12.12
CA PHE A 119 -15.17 -20.08 10.83
C PHE A 119 -14.00 -19.17 10.58
N ASP A 120 -12.83 -19.77 10.37
CA ASP A 120 -11.63 -19.07 9.97
C ASP A 120 -11.16 -19.63 8.62
N TRP A 121 -11.00 -18.75 7.63
CA TRP A 121 -10.44 -19.12 6.35
C TRP A 121 -9.36 -18.14 5.93
N ALA A 122 -8.23 -18.67 5.49
CA ALA A 122 -7.16 -17.91 4.89
C ALA A 122 -6.81 -18.47 3.52
N GLY A 123 -6.69 -17.60 2.52
CA GLY A 123 -6.26 -18.00 1.20
C GLY A 123 -5.75 -16.85 0.36
N THR A 124 -5.12 -17.22 -0.76
CA THR A 124 -4.54 -16.27 -1.71
C THR A 124 -5.49 -16.02 -2.86
N LEU A 125 -5.74 -14.74 -3.15
CA LEU A 125 -6.51 -14.32 -4.32
C LEU A 125 -5.54 -13.86 -5.41
N THR A 126 -5.69 -14.45 -6.59
CA THR A 126 -4.89 -14.05 -7.76
C THR A 126 -5.69 -13.03 -8.56
N ALA A 127 -5.28 -11.77 -8.48
CA ALA A 127 -5.90 -10.72 -9.27
C ALA A 127 -5.58 -10.92 -10.77
N PRO A 128 -6.55 -10.66 -11.68
CA PRO A 128 -6.31 -10.70 -13.12
C PRO A 128 -5.15 -9.79 -13.53
N LYS A 129 -4.33 -10.24 -14.50
CA LYS A 129 -3.20 -9.44 -15.01
C LYS A 129 -3.71 -8.22 -15.76
N GLY A 130 -3.11 -7.06 -15.49
CA GLY A 130 -3.19 -5.89 -16.37
C GLY A 130 -3.60 -4.59 -15.70
N ARG A 131 -4.44 -4.61 -14.65
CA ARG A 131 -4.89 -3.39 -13.94
C ARG A 131 -5.20 -3.69 -12.48
N ALA A 132 -5.22 -2.66 -11.65
CA ALA A 132 -5.74 -2.79 -10.30
C ALA A 132 -7.27 -2.91 -10.37
N HIS A 133 -7.82 -3.90 -9.70
CA HIS A 133 -9.23 -4.26 -9.75
C HIS A 133 -9.84 -4.12 -8.35
N TYR A 134 -11.05 -3.56 -8.29
CA TYR A 134 -11.85 -3.71 -7.10
C TYR A 134 -12.52 -5.07 -7.07
N TRP A 135 -12.68 -5.50 -5.85
CA TRP A 135 -13.40 -6.68 -5.46
C TRP A 135 -14.44 -6.28 -4.45
N TYR A 136 -15.63 -6.82 -4.62
CA TYR A 136 -16.80 -6.57 -3.81
C TYR A 136 -17.13 -7.87 -3.08
N ALA A 137 -17.06 -7.83 -1.75
CA ALA A 137 -17.35 -8.97 -0.90
C ALA A 137 -18.83 -8.96 -0.50
N MET A 138 -19.51 -10.08 -0.79
CA MET A 138 -20.89 -10.34 -0.44
C MET A 138 -20.95 -11.64 0.35
N LEU A 139 -21.67 -11.64 1.46
CA LEU A 139 -22.09 -12.87 2.13
C LEU A 139 -23.45 -13.28 1.57
N MET A 140 -23.62 -14.56 1.25
CA MET A 140 -24.84 -15.07 0.64
C MET A 140 -25.19 -16.41 1.28
N ASP A 141 -26.46 -16.64 1.55
CA ASP A 141 -26.99 -17.95 1.94
C ASP A 141 -28.26 -18.20 1.13
N CYS A 142 -28.10 -18.86 -0.01
CA CYS A 142 -29.18 -19.01 -0.96
C CYS A 142 -30.22 -20.04 -0.55
N TYR A 143 -29.91 -20.89 0.43
CA TYR A 143 -30.89 -21.84 0.96
C TYR A 143 -32.01 -21.13 1.75
N LEU A 144 -31.76 -19.91 2.25
CA LEU A 144 -32.78 -19.09 2.93
C LEU A 144 -33.95 -18.71 2.01
N GLU A 145 -33.83 -18.83 0.69
CA GLU A 145 -34.95 -18.57 -0.24
C GLU A 145 -36.01 -19.69 -0.19
N GLU A 146 -35.68 -20.88 0.33
CA GLU A 146 -36.56 -22.05 0.29
C GLU A 146 -37.58 -22.11 1.44
N TYR A 147 -37.35 -21.36 2.52
CA TYR A 147 -38.17 -21.40 3.74
C TYR A 147 -38.10 -20.07 4.51
N ASP A 148 -39.00 -19.88 5.47
CA ASP A 148 -39.07 -18.66 6.27
C ASP A 148 -38.01 -18.63 7.38
N ALA A 149 -36.76 -18.42 6.97
CA ALA A 149 -35.57 -18.50 7.79
C ALA A 149 -35.24 -17.17 8.49
N HIS A 150 -34.90 -17.27 9.78
CA HIS A 150 -34.53 -16.12 10.61
C HIS A 150 -33.24 -16.40 11.40
N PRO A 151 -32.12 -16.69 10.72
CA PRO A 151 -30.89 -17.09 11.40
C PRO A 151 -30.34 -15.94 12.26
N PRO A 152 -29.59 -16.26 13.34
CA PRO A 152 -29.01 -15.25 14.21
C PRO A 152 -27.93 -14.43 13.48
N PRO A 153 -27.65 -13.20 13.93
CA PRO A 153 -26.66 -12.35 13.31
C PRO A 153 -25.23 -12.92 13.41
N LEU A 154 -24.47 -12.77 12.32
CA LEU A 154 -23.08 -13.18 12.18
C LEU A 154 -22.15 -12.01 12.41
N ASN A 155 -21.23 -12.10 13.37
CA ASN A 155 -20.13 -11.14 13.46
C ASN A 155 -19.05 -11.56 12.46
N TYR A 156 -18.64 -10.65 11.60
CA TYR A 156 -17.60 -10.94 10.61
C TYR A 156 -16.40 -10.03 10.80
N ARG A 157 -15.24 -10.55 10.40
CA ARG A 157 -13.98 -9.83 10.33
C ARG A 157 -13.23 -10.27 9.09
N LEU A 158 -13.09 -9.35 8.15
CA LEU A 158 -12.39 -9.56 6.89
C LEU A 158 -11.09 -8.78 6.90
N ILE A 159 -10.00 -9.48 6.63
CA ILE A 159 -8.66 -8.91 6.57
C ILE A 159 -8.13 -9.14 5.15
N PHE A 160 -8.09 -8.08 4.37
CA PHE A 160 -7.49 -8.07 3.04
C PHE A 160 -6.07 -7.54 3.16
N MET A 161 -5.08 -8.28 2.66
CA MET A 161 -3.69 -7.85 2.64
C MET A 161 -3.18 -7.85 1.19
N ASN A 162 -2.65 -6.71 0.75
CA ASN A 162 -2.15 -6.53 -0.60
C ASN A 162 -0.68 -6.08 -0.54
N GLY A 163 0.23 -7.07 -0.49
CA GLY A 163 1.68 -6.88 -0.50
C GLY A 163 2.31 -6.28 0.77
N MET A 164 3.61 -6.57 0.94
CA MET A 164 4.46 -5.98 1.98
C MET A 164 5.29 -4.83 1.40
N LEU A 165 4.74 -3.61 1.38
CA LEU A 165 5.53 -2.39 1.10
C LEU A 165 6.47 -1.97 2.25
N ALA A 166 6.52 -2.79 3.31
CA ALA A 166 7.19 -2.52 4.56
C ALA A 166 8.69 -2.31 4.44
N TYR A 167 9.37 -3.21 3.75
CA TYR A 167 10.83 -3.30 3.86
C TYR A 167 11.55 -2.19 3.09
N GLY A 168 11.03 -1.78 1.92
CA GLY A 168 11.63 -0.72 1.12
C GLY A 168 11.55 0.65 1.79
N ALA A 169 10.37 1.02 2.31
CA ALA A 169 10.17 2.29 2.99
C ALA A 169 10.98 2.36 4.30
N LEU A 170 10.99 1.30 5.11
CA LEU A 170 11.77 1.26 6.37
C LEU A 170 13.28 1.38 6.12
N TYR A 171 13.80 0.68 5.11
CA TYR A 171 15.20 0.79 4.71
C TYR A 171 15.55 2.20 4.23
N PHE A 172 14.66 2.81 3.44
CA PHE A 172 14.82 4.18 2.95
C PHE A 172 14.85 5.21 4.10
N PHE A 173 13.90 5.15 5.03
CA PHE A 173 13.86 6.05 6.18
C PHE A 173 15.06 5.87 7.12
N SER A 174 15.54 4.63 7.28
CA SER A 174 16.75 4.34 8.07
C SER A 174 18.02 4.94 7.45
N LEU A 175 18.16 4.87 6.12
CA LEU A 175 19.24 5.56 5.41
C LEU A 175 19.12 7.08 5.53
N TYR A 176 17.89 7.61 5.48
CA TYR A 176 17.66 9.06 5.55
C TYR A 176 18.02 9.62 6.91
N SER A 177 17.61 8.93 8.00
CA SER A 177 17.94 9.35 9.35
C SER A 177 19.46 9.36 9.59
N ARG A 178 20.18 8.35 9.07
CA ARG A 178 21.65 8.30 9.15
C ARG A 178 22.30 9.43 8.36
N PHE A 179 21.82 9.74 7.15
CA PHE A 179 22.33 10.85 6.35
C PHE A 179 22.09 12.22 7.02
N ALA A 180 20.90 12.44 7.56
CA ALA A 180 20.54 13.67 8.26
C ALA A 180 21.40 13.87 9.54
N GLU A 181 21.59 12.81 10.32
CA GLU A 181 22.45 12.82 11.51
C GLU A 181 23.89 13.16 11.15
N GLN A 182 24.43 12.55 10.09
CA GLN A 182 25.79 12.81 9.63
C GLN A 182 25.98 14.28 9.17
N ARG A 183 24.97 14.88 8.53
CA ARG A 183 24.99 16.32 8.19
C ARG A 183 24.94 17.22 9.42
N GLN A 184 24.11 16.89 10.41
CA GLN A 184 24.02 17.69 11.64
C GLN A 184 25.34 17.68 12.43
N LEU A 185 26.01 16.53 12.47
CA LEU A 185 27.33 16.38 13.10
C LEU A 185 28.44 17.10 12.31
N ALA A 186 28.34 17.15 10.98
CA ALA A 186 29.33 17.82 10.12
C ALA A 186 29.13 19.35 10.02
N ALA A 187 27.92 19.86 10.22
CA ALA A 187 27.58 21.29 10.08
C ALA A 187 28.42 22.27 10.93
N PRO A 188 28.69 22.03 12.24
CA PRO A 188 29.53 22.92 13.02
C PRO A 188 31.01 22.87 12.63
N ARG A 189 31.47 21.75 12.03
CA ARG A 189 32.85 21.57 11.53
C ARG A 189 33.05 22.30 10.20
N HIS A 190 32.05 22.22 9.31
CA HIS A 190 32.02 22.93 8.02
C HIS A 190 31.94 24.46 8.16
N ARG A 191 31.26 24.99 9.19
CA ARG A 191 31.17 26.45 9.41
C ARG A 191 32.48 27.12 9.83
N ARG A 192 33.44 26.37 10.39
CA ARG A 192 34.72 26.93 10.87
C ARG A 192 35.84 26.85 9.85
N VAL A 193 35.76 25.90 8.94
CA VAL A 193 36.73 25.70 7.86
C VAL A 193 35.99 26.09 6.60
N GLY A 194 36.20 27.29 6.05
CA GLY A 194 35.56 27.74 4.81
C GLY A 194 35.73 26.67 3.74
N THR A 195 34.68 25.88 3.51
CA THR A 195 34.77 24.62 2.79
C THR A 195 33.99 24.75 1.52
N GLN A 196 34.69 24.59 0.40
CA GLN A 196 34.06 24.38 -0.89
C GLN A 196 33.25 23.08 -0.80
N LEU A 197 31.93 23.20 -0.88
CA LEU A 197 31.05 22.04 -1.04
C LEU A 197 31.29 21.50 -2.45
N HIS A 198 31.90 20.32 -2.56
CA HIS A 198 32.04 19.64 -3.84
C HIS A 198 30.66 19.47 -4.48
N LEU A 199 30.52 19.83 -5.76
CA LEU A 199 29.24 19.76 -6.47
C LEU A 199 28.64 18.34 -6.40
N ILE A 200 29.49 17.32 -6.39
CA ILE A 200 29.12 15.90 -6.20
C ILE A 200 28.26 15.72 -4.95
N THR A 201 28.62 16.33 -3.82
CA THR A 201 27.86 16.22 -2.56
C THR A 201 26.49 16.89 -2.64
N VAL A 202 26.38 17.99 -3.41
CA VAL A 202 25.14 18.71 -3.63
C VAL A 202 24.21 17.90 -4.54
N VAL A 203 24.74 17.39 -5.66
CA VAL A 203 23.99 16.57 -6.62
C VAL A 203 23.52 15.27 -5.98
N PHE A 204 24.37 14.60 -5.20
CA PHE A 204 23.99 13.38 -4.46
C PHE A 204 22.86 13.66 -3.47
N ALA A 205 22.96 14.75 -2.70
CA ALA A 205 21.93 15.14 -1.74
C ALA A 205 20.60 15.48 -2.43
N LEU A 206 20.65 16.13 -3.60
CA LEU A 206 19.47 16.43 -4.41
C LEU A 206 18.83 15.14 -4.93
N ALA A 207 19.61 14.23 -5.53
CA ALA A 207 19.11 12.95 -6.02
C ALA A 207 18.43 12.15 -4.89
N TYR A 208 19.05 12.14 -3.71
CA TYR A 208 18.49 11.48 -2.53
C TYR A 208 17.18 12.12 -2.05
N ALA A 209 17.10 13.46 -2.04
CA ALA A 209 15.87 14.18 -1.71
C ALA A 209 14.74 13.89 -2.71
N LEU A 210 15.05 13.80 -4.01
CA LEU A 210 14.10 13.43 -5.06
C LEU A 210 13.59 12.00 -4.88
N GLN A 211 14.46 11.06 -4.51
CA GLN A 211 14.06 9.68 -4.20
C GLN A 211 13.13 9.64 -2.98
N ALA A 212 13.44 10.42 -1.94
CA ALA A 212 12.59 10.52 -0.74
C ALA A 212 11.20 11.05 -1.07
N ALA A 213 11.15 12.13 -1.85
CA ALA A 213 9.91 12.73 -2.31
C ALA A 213 9.10 11.73 -3.18
N SER A 214 9.77 10.96 -4.05
CA SER A 214 9.12 9.91 -4.84
C SER A 214 8.45 8.85 -3.97
N VAL A 215 9.15 8.31 -2.98
CA VAL A 215 8.62 7.32 -2.04
C VAL A 215 7.44 7.89 -1.25
N LEU A 216 7.54 9.14 -0.77
CA LEU A 216 6.43 9.80 -0.07
C LEU A 216 5.21 9.98 -0.97
N CYS A 217 5.40 10.36 -2.24
CA CYS A 217 4.33 10.46 -3.22
C CYS A 217 3.65 9.09 -3.45
N GLU A 218 4.43 8.02 -3.58
CA GLU A 218 3.90 6.67 -3.74
C GLU A 218 3.15 6.20 -2.49
N LEU A 219 3.67 6.44 -1.29
CA LEU A 219 2.98 6.11 -0.02
C LEU A 219 1.64 6.85 0.10
N CYS A 220 1.60 8.14 -0.24
CA CYS A 220 0.37 8.92 -0.25
C CYS A 220 -0.62 8.40 -1.32
N HIS A 221 -0.14 8.09 -2.53
CA HIS A 221 -0.93 7.49 -3.58
C HIS A 221 -1.55 6.17 -3.15
N LEU A 222 -0.76 5.27 -2.56
CA LEU A 222 -1.16 3.96 -2.09
C LEU A 222 -2.14 4.04 -0.92
N ARG A 223 -1.94 4.99 0.01
CA ARG A 223 -2.89 5.24 1.10
C ARG A 223 -4.25 5.69 0.59
N ALA A 224 -4.28 6.61 -0.38
CA ALA A 224 -5.51 7.01 -1.03
C ALA A 224 -6.15 5.82 -1.77
N PHE A 225 -5.34 5.08 -2.52
CA PHE A 225 -5.75 3.89 -3.25
C PHE A 225 -6.31 2.79 -2.33
N ALA A 226 -5.82 2.66 -1.10
CA ALA A 226 -6.39 1.73 -0.12
C ALA A 226 -7.83 2.10 0.27
N ALA A 227 -8.11 3.40 0.39
CA ALA A 227 -9.41 3.91 0.80
C ALA A 227 -10.42 3.92 -0.35
N ASP A 228 -10.02 4.40 -1.52
CA ASP A 228 -10.92 4.66 -2.63
C ASP A 228 -10.74 3.72 -3.83
N GLY A 229 -9.61 3.01 -3.91
CA GLY A 229 -9.06 2.21 -5.04
C GLY A 229 -8.91 2.92 -6.38
N LYS A 230 -8.98 4.25 -6.40
CA LYS A 230 -8.61 5.09 -7.54
C LYS A 230 -7.18 5.57 -7.39
N GLY A 231 -6.78 5.88 -6.15
CA GLY A 231 -5.51 6.49 -5.81
C GLY A 231 -5.38 7.90 -6.38
N LEU A 232 -4.21 8.48 -6.18
CA LEU A 232 -3.87 9.82 -6.66
C LEU A 232 -3.33 9.77 -8.10
N ARG A 233 -4.17 9.30 -9.04
CA ARG A 233 -3.86 9.28 -10.48
C ARG A 233 -4.35 10.55 -11.15
N TRP A 234 -3.63 11.02 -12.17
CA TRP A 234 -3.97 12.21 -12.96
C TRP A 234 -5.42 12.22 -13.47
N ARG A 235 -5.97 11.05 -13.82
CA ARG A 235 -7.35 10.91 -14.30
C ARG A 235 -8.41 11.19 -13.23
N HIS A 236 -8.08 11.07 -11.95
CA HIS A 236 -9.03 11.09 -10.84
C HIS A 236 -8.77 12.22 -9.84
N THR A 237 -7.54 12.75 -9.80
CA THR A 237 -7.15 13.85 -8.92
C THR A 237 -6.28 14.85 -9.67
N TRP A 238 -6.42 16.13 -9.33
CA TRP A 238 -5.55 17.19 -9.84
C TRP A 238 -4.09 16.98 -9.39
N LEU A 239 -3.90 16.41 -8.19
CA LEU A 239 -2.61 16.02 -7.67
C LEU A 239 -2.28 14.57 -8.10
N ALA A 240 -1.50 14.41 -9.17
CA ALA A 240 -1.14 13.11 -9.73
C ALA A 240 0.12 12.51 -9.10
N LEU A 241 0.04 12.14 -7.82
CA LEU A 241 1.22 11.62 -7.10
C LEU A 241 1.80 10.33 -7.69
N ASP A 242 0.99 9.51 -8.39
CA ASP A 242 1.47 8.31 -9.12
C ASP A 242 2.43 8.68 -10.27
N PHE A 243 2.12 9.76 -10.99
CA PHE A 243 2.99 10.27 -12.05
C PHE A 243 4.19 11.02 -11.46
N GLY A 244 3.93 11.84 -10.44
CA GLY A 244 4.97 12.60 -9.75
C GLY A 244 6.03 11.72 -9.11
N SER A 245 5.64 10.61 -8.47
CA SER A 245 6.60 9.65 -7.91
C SER A 245 7.51 9.07 -9.00
N GLY A 246 6.94 8.61 -10.12
CA GLY A 246 7.70 8.07 -11.23
C GLY A 246 8.67 9.09 -11.86
N LEU A 247 8.25 10.34 -12.03
CA LEU A 247 9.11 11.41 -12.54
C LEU A 247 10.28 11.71 -11.59
N LEU A 248 9.99 11.88 -10.30
CA LEU A 248 11.01 12.17 -9.28
C LEU A 248 12.03 11.05 -9.15
N GLN A 249 11.57 9.80 -9.21
CA GLN A 249 12.44 8.61 -9.23
C GLN A 249 13.34 8.63 -10.47
N SER A 250 12.77 8.88 -11.65
CA SER A 250 13.54 8.90 -12.91
C SER A 250 14.64 9.98 -12.89
N ILE A 251 14.33 11.17 -12.36
CA ILE A 251 15.32 12.25 -12.23
C ILE A 251 16.40 11.89 -11.21
N SER A 252 16.03 11.23 -10.10
CA SER A 252 17.00 10.75 -9.11
C SER A 252 17.96 9.73 -9.71
N GLU A 253 17.45 8.71 -10.41
CA GLU A 253 18.24 7.66 -11.06
C GLU A 253 19.17 8.23 -12.12
N LEU A 254 18.69 9.19 -12.92
CA LEU A 254 19.50 9.90 -13.91
C LEU A 254 20.63 10.70 -13.25
N SER A 255 20.33 11.40 -12.15
CA SER A 255 21.31 12.20 -11.41
C SER A 255 22.42 11.34 -10.80
N ILE A 256 22.06 10.18 -10.23
CA ILE A 256 23.02 9.22 -9.68
C ILE A 256 23.86 8.63 -10.81
N SER A 257 23.25 8.27 -11.94
CA SER A 257 23.98 7.73 -13.11
C SER A 257 25.01 8.73 -13.64
N LEU A 258 24.64 10.00 -13.78
CA LEU A 258 25.55 11.08 -14.17
C LEU A 258 26.70 11.24 -13.17
N LEU A 259 26.41 11.17 -11.87
CA LEU A 259 27.39 11.29 -10.81
C LEU A 259 28.39 10.12 -10.84
N LEU A 260 27.91 8.89 -11.01
CA LEU A 260 28.74 7.70 -11.12
C LEU A 260 29.64 7.74 -12.36
N ILE A 261 29.11 8.19 -13.50
CA ILE A 261 29.87 8.41 -14.73
C ILE A 261 30.97 9.47 -14.47
N SER A 262 30.62 10.59 -13.86
CA SER A 262 31.58 11.67 -13.55
C SER A 262 32.71 11.16 -12.65
N LEU A 263 32.38 10.39 -11.61
CA LEU A 263 33.36 9.75 -10.73
C LEU A 263 34.25 8.74 -11.46
N ALA A 264 33.68 7.93 -12.36
CA ALA A 264 34.43 6.93 -13.13
C ALA A 264 35.46 7.57 -14.07
N PHE A 265 35.18 8.77 -14.59
CA PHE A 265 36.10 9.55 -15.42
C PHE A 265 37.00 10.51 -14.63
N GLY A 266 36.99 10.46 -13.28
CA GLY A 266 37.82 11.32 -12.43
C GLY A 266 37.34 12.78 -12.34
N TRP A 267 36.14 13.10 -12.85
CA TRP A 267 35.63 14.47 -12.81
C TRP A 267 35.15 14.82 -11.40
N THR A 268 35.99 15.54 -10.66
CA THR A 268 35.58 16.21 -9.43
C THR A 268 35.04 17.59 -9.80
N LEU A 269 33.72 17.69 -9.96
CA LEU A 269 33.08 18.97 -10.26
C LEU A 269 33.24 19.93 -9.04
N GLY A 270 34.24 20.79 -9.10
CA GLY A 270 34.45 21.87 -8.14
C GLY A 270 33.56 23.06 -8.48
N LEU A 271 32.85 23.60 -7.49
CA LEU A 271 32.25 24.93 -7.56
C LEU A 271 33.34 25.95 -7.19
N GLU A 272 34.32 26.13 -8.07
CA GLU A 272 35.33 27.16 -7.88
C GLU A 272 34.71 28.50 -8.31
N SER A 273 34.64 29.45 -7.38
CA SER A 273 34.23 30.82 -7.72
C SER A 273 35.28 31.39 -8.68
N GLN A 274 34.93 31.50 -9.96
CA GLN A 274 35.71 32.33 -10.87
C GLN A 274 35.66 33.77 -10.35
N GLU A 275 36.73 34.22 -9.71
CA GLU A 275 36.94 35.66 -9.54
C GLU A 275 36.99 36.31 -10.93
N PRO A 276 36.35 37.48 -11.12
CA PRO A 276 36.45 38.19 -12.38
C PRO A 276 37.92 38.59 -12.59
N LEU A 277 38.48 38.26 -13.76
CA LEU A 277 39.78 38.75 -14.21
C LEU A 277 39.77 40.28 -14.20
N ALA A 278 40.21 40.88 -13.10
CA ALA A 278 40.78 42.21 -13.09
C ALA A 278 42.22 42.09 -13.59
N GLY A 279 42.44 42.33 -14.89
CA GLY A 279 43.73 42.86 -15.33
C GLY A 279 43.98 44.18 -14.59
N LEU A 280 45.19 44.63 -14.30
CA LEU A 280 46.52 44.30 -14.77
C LEU A 280 47.51 44.56 -13.63
N GLY A 281 48.60 43.79 -13.55
CA GLY A 281 49.85 44.32 -13.02
C GLY A 281 50.65 43.36 -12.14
N ALA A 282 51.77 42.92 -12.71
CA ALA A 282 52.99 42.50 -12.01
C ALA A 282 53.06 41.08 -11.42
N SER A 283 53.56 40.20 -12.29
CA SER A 283 54.80 39.44 -12.09
C SER A 283 54.81 38.12 -11.30
N ARG A 284 55.28 37.11 -12.05
CA ARG A 284 56.19 36.02 -11.69
C ARG A 284 55.65 34.74 -11.01
N LEU A 285 55.95 33.67 -11.75
CA LEU A 285 56.50 32.35 -11.36
C LEU A 285 55.54 31.15 -11.30
N LYS A 286 55.66 30.34 -12.37
CA LYS A 286 55.84 28.88 -12.41
C LYS A 286 55.19 28.06 -11.27
N GLY A 287 54.25 27.19 -11.64
CA GLY A 287 54.00 25.98 -10.86
C GLY A 287 52.74 25.20 -11.26
N LYS A 288 52.95 24.13 -12.05
CA LYS A 288 52.18 22.88 -12.12
C LYS A 288 50.64 22.95 -12.27
N LEU A 289 50.17 22.50 -13.44
CA LEU A 289 48.93 21.73 -13.54
C LEU A 289 49.03 20.51 -12.60
N CYS A 290 48.13 20.41 -11.62
CA CYS A 290 47.75 19.13 -11.06
C CYS A 290 46.54 18.64 -11.86
N VAL A 291 46.80 17.63 -12.68
CA VAL A 291 45.80 16.66 -13.11
C VAL A 291 45.88 15.55 -12.07
N ASP A 292 44.81 15.36 -11.31
CA ASP A 292 44.46 14.07 -10.70
C ASP A 292 43.19 13.56 -11.39
#